data_AF-A0A6B3NM87-F1
#
_entry.id   AF-A0A6B3NM87-F1
#
_cell.length_a   1.000
_cell.length_b   1.000
_cell.length_c   1.000
_cell.angle_alpha   90.00
_cell.angle_beta   90.00
_cell.angle_gamma   90.00
#
_symmetry.space_group_name_H-M   'P 1'
#
loop_
_entity.id
_entity.type
_entity.pdbx_description
1 polymer ?
#
loop_
_entity_poly.entity_id
_entity_poly.type
_entity_poly.pdbx_seq_one_letter_code
_entity_poly.pdbx_strand_id
1 'polypeptide(L)' 'MPMKQIKSYQALWKPKDHKGHFWFTYADGDRERTADLDAESFRIVLEMLGTDKPIFGDHTTASVAVHWPQGKLST' A
#
# COMPACT_ATOMS: atom_id res chain seq x y z
N MET A 1 5.86 -18.49 5.99
CA MET A 1 5.80 -18.64 4.52
C MET A 1 7.14 -18.21 3.94
N PRO A 2 7.58 -18.79 2.81
CA PRO A 2 8.79 -18.30 2.12
C PRO A 2 8.62 -16.83 1.71
N MET A 3 9.71 -16.06 1.68
CA MET A 3 9.69 -14.67 1.21
C MET A 3 9.30 -14.61 -0.27
N LYS A 4 8.30 -13.80 -0.61
CA LYS A 4 7.79 -13.61 -1.97
C LYS A 4 8.08 -12.20 -2.48
N GLN A 5 8.45 -12.09 -3.76
CA GLN A 5 8.66 -10.79 -4.39
C GLN A 5 7.31 -10.07 -4.59
N ILE A 6 7.21 -8.85 -4.08
CA ILE A 6 6.04 -7.98 -4.26
C ILE A 6 6.05 -7.46 -5.71
N LYS A 7 4.95 -7.68 -6.43
CA LYS A 7 4.70 -7.21 -7.79
C LYS A 7 3.99 -5.87 -7.81
N SER A 8 2.99 -5.69 -6.94
CA SER A 8 2.22 -4.45 -6.81
C SER A 8 1.69 -4.31 -5.40
N TYR A 9 1.27 -3.10 -5.03
CA TYR A 9 0.58 -2.90 -3.76
C TYR A 9 -0.54 -1.86 -3.86
N GLN A 10 -1.44 -1.93 -2.89
CA GLN A 10 -2.42 -0.89 -2.59
C GLN A 10 -2.29 -0.56 -1.10
N ALA A 11 -2.16 0.72 -0.76
CA ALA A 11 -2.17 1.18 0.62
C ALA A 11 -3.45 1.98 0.87
N LEU A 12 -4.06 1.82 2.04
CA LEU A 12 -5.20 2.62 2.48
C LEU A 12 -4.94 3.12 3.90
N TRP A 13 -5.03 4.42 4.11
CA TRP A 13 -5.04 5.07 5.42
C TRP A 13 -6.44 5.62 5.70
N LYS A 14 -6.98 5.31 6.89
CA LYS A 14 -8.26 5.83 7.39
C LYS A 14 -8.02 6.71 8.61
N PRO A 15 -8.02 8.06 8.46
CA PRO A 15 -7.69 8.95 9.57
C PRO A 15 -8.62 8.84 10.77
N LYS A 16 -9.92 8.62 10.53
CA LYS A 16 -10.93 8.50 11.60
C LYS A 16 -10.66 7.33 12.55
N ASP A 17 -10.10 6.25 12.02
CA ASP A 17 -9.82 5.03 12.78
C ASP A 17 -8.39 5.01 13.32
N HIS A 18 -7.53 5.95 12.87
CA HIS A 18 -6.08 5.93 13.08
C HIS A 18 -5.45 4.59 12.68
N LYS A 19 -5.96 3.98 11.60
CA LYS A 19 -5.49 2.70 11.06
C LYS A 19 -5.24 2.78 9.57
N GLY A 20 -4.24 2.01 9.12
CA GLY A 20 -3.99 1.75 7.72
C GLY A 20 -3.62 0.30 7.45
N HIS A 21 -3.65 -0.10 6.19
CA HIS A 21 -3.21 -1.43 5.78
C HIS A 21 -2.75 -1.43 4.33
N PHE A 22 -2.05 -2.50 3.97
CA PHE A 22 -1.58 -2.75 2.62
C PHE A 22 -2.22 -4.02 2.08
N TRP A 23 -2.52 -4.02 0.80
CA TRP A 23 -2.65 -5.24 0.01
C TRP A 23 -1.42 -5.38 -0.85
N PHE A 24 -0.68 -6.46 -0.69
CA PHE A 24 0.41 -6.85 -1.56
C PHE A 24 -0.09 -7.86 -2.57
N THR A 25 0.27 -7.67 -3.84
CA THR A 25 0.17 -8.70 -4.86
C THR A 25 1.56 -9.18 -5.17
N TYR A 26 1.79 -10.49 -5.13
CA TYR A 26 3.10 -11.10 -5.35
C TYR A 26 3.28 -11.52 -6.81
N ALA A 27 4.51 -11.90 -7.16
CA ALA A 27 4.87 -12.28 -8.53
C ALA A 27 4.13 -13.53 -9.04
N ASP A 28 3.75 -14.44 -8.13
CA ASP A 28 2.93 -15.62 -8.40
C ASP A 28 1.43 -15.31 -8.55
N GLY A 29 1.02 -14.05 -8.31
CA GLY A 29 -0.36 -13.60 -8.38
C GLY A 29 -1.11 -13.67 -7.05
N ASP A 30 -0.49 -14.22 -5.99
CA ASP A 30 -1.12 -14.24 -4.68
C ASP A 30 -1.31 -12.82 -4.15
N ARG A 31 -2.42 -12.61 -3.44
CA ARG A 31 -2.74 -11.34 -2.81
C ARG A 31 -2.92 -11.52 -1.31
N GLU A 32 -2.17 -10.76 -0.53
CA GLU A 32 -2.27 -10.76 0.93
C GLU A 32 -2.54 -9.36 1.45
N ARG A 33 -3.32 -9.29 2.53
CA ARG A 33 -3.60 -8.06 3.26
C ARG A 33 -2.83 -8.08 4.58
N THR A 34 -2.19 -6.98 4.92
CA THR A 34 -1.60 -6.82 6.26
C THR A 34 -2.70 -6.75 7.34
N ALA A 35 -2.33 -6.99 8.59
CA ALA A 35 -3.12 -6.51 9.71
C ALA A 35 -3.24 -4.97 9.65
N ASP A 36 -4.17 -4.43 10.44
CA ASP A 36 -4.27 -2.98 10.60
C ASP A 36 -3.06 -2.46 11.36
N LEU A 37 -2.42 -1.46 10.77
CA LEU A 37 -1.23 -0.79 11.28
C LEU A 37 -1.60 0.55 11.89
N ASP A 38 -0.85 0.97 12.90
CA ASP A 38 -0.88 2.36 13.37
C ASP A 38 -0.18 3.31 12.39
N ALA A 39 -0.25 4.61 12.69
CA ALA A 39 0.28 5.67 11.84
C ALA A 39 1.80 5.55 11.61
N GLU A 40 2.55 5.19 12.66
CA GLU A 40 4.01 5.09 12.60
C GLU A 40 4.42 3.92 11.71
N SER A 41 3.89 2.73 11.98
CA SER A 41 4.17 1.52 11.20
C SER A 41 3.75 1.69 9.75
N PHE A 42 2.58 2.30 9.51
CA PHE A 42 2.09 2.56 8.16
C PHE A 42 3.02 3.50 7.38
N ARG A 43 3.51 4.58 8.02
CA ARG A 43 4.47 5.51 7.41
C ARG A 43 5.78 4.82 7.08
N ILE A 44 6.33 4.02 8.00
CA ILE A 44 7.59 3.29 7.80
C ILE A 44 7.49 2.38 6.57
N VAL A 45 6.38 1.64 6.41
CA VAL A 45 6.19 0.76 5.26
C VAL A 45 6.09 1.56 3.96
N LEU A 46 5.36 2.69 3.95
CA LEU A 46 5.29 3.56 2.76
C LEU A 46 6.65 4.11 2.33
N GLU A 47 7.49 4.49 3.30
CA GLU A 47 8.86 4.96 3.08
C GLU A 47 9.76 3.85 2.52
N MET A 48 9.68 2.64 3.09
CA MET A 48 10.42 1.46 2.59
C MET A 48 10.03 1.09 1.15
N LEU A 49 8.77 1.32 0.77
CA LEU A 49 8.29 1.08 -0.60
C LEU A 49 8.71 2.17 -1.60
N GLY A 50 9.33 3.27 -1.14
CA GLY A 50 9.87 4.32 -2.02
C GLY A 50 8.79 4.99 -2.88
N THR A 51 7.63 5.27 -2.30
CA THR A 51 6.42 5.67 -3.04
C THR A 51 6.50 7.11 -3.58
N ASP A 52 6.55 7.30 -4.92
CA ASP A 52 6.27 8.58 -5.60
C ASP A 52 4.89 8.62 -6.30
N LYS A 53 4.00 7.72 -5.90
CA LYS A 53 2.81 7.35 -6.68
C LYS A 53 1.62 8.27 -6.45
N PRO A 54 0.68 8.36 -7.42
CA PRO A 54 -0.53 9.17 -7.26
C PRO A 54 -1.29 8.76 -6.00
N ILE A 55 -1.66 9.78 -5.23
CA ILE A 55 -2.38 9.68 -3.98
C ILE A 55 -3.85 10.00 -4.28
N PHE A 56 -4.75 9.06 -4.01
CA PHE A 56 -6.18 9.23 -4.16
C PHE A 56 -6.79 9.58 -2.79
N GLY A 57 -7.62 10.62 -2.75
CA GLY A 57 -8.30 11.05 -1.52
C GLY A 57 -9.81 10.88 -1.61
N ASP A 58 -10.42 10.35 -0.56
CA ASP A 58 -11.88 10.37 -0.37
C ASP A 58 -12.26 11.47 0.63
N HIS A 59 -12.92 12.51 0.14
CA HIS A 59 -13.33 13.67 0.93
C HIS A 59 -14.41 13.36 1.99
N THR A 60 -15.17 12.26 1.85
CA THR A 60 -16.24 11.88 2.80
C THR A 60 -15.66 11.20 4.03
N THR A 61 -14.65 10.35 3.82
CA THR A 61 -14.01 9.55 4.88
C THR A 61 -12.66 10.11 5.33
N ALA A 62 -12.13 11.11 4.61
CA ALA A 62 -10.74 11.59 4.68
C ALA A 62 -9.69 10.51 4.36
N SER A 63 -10.12 9.38 3.77
CA SER A 63 -9.21 8.26 3.52
C SER A 63 -8.25 8.58 2.37
N VAL A 64 -7.05 8.03 2.45
CA VAL A 64 -6.02 8.19 1.43
C VAL A 64 -5.62 6.81 0.92
N ALA A 65 -5.61 6.64 -0.41
CA ALA A 65 -5.20 5.41 -1.06
C ALA A 65 -4.03 5.64 -2.00
N VAL A 66 -3.08 4.70 -2.01
CA VAL A 66 -1.99 4.64 -2.98
C VAL A 66 -2.11 3.33 -3.75
N HIS A 67 -1.96 3.38 -5.06
CA HIS A 67 -1.84 2.18 -5.88
C HIS A 67 -0.56 2.22 -6.71
N TRP A 68 0.26 1.18 -6.58
CA TRP A 68 1.44 0.99 -7.42
C TRP A 68 1.29 -0.27 -8.28
N PRO A 69 1.05 -0.14 -9.60
CA PRO A 69 1.24 -1.24 -10.54
C PRO A 69 2.72 -1.35 -10.92
N GLN A 70 3.25 -2.57 -11.05
CA GLN A 70 4.48 -2.81 -11.83
C GLN A 70 4.16 -2.52 -13.31
N GLY A 71 4.37 -1.27 -13.73
CA GLY A 71 4.47 -0.90 -15.13
C GLY A 71 5.94 -0.88 -15.53
N LYS A 72 6.28 -1.50 -16.67
CA LYS A 72 7.62 -1.36 -17.28
C LYS A 72 7.92 0.14 -17.38
N LEU A 73 9.01 0.59 -16.75
CA LEU A 73 9.71 1.78 -17.24
C LEU A 73 10.27 1.39 -18.61
N SER A 74 9.47 1.62 -19.65
CA SER A 74 9.90 1.58 -21.03
C SER A 74 10.03 3.02 -21.50
N THR A 75 11.27 3.51 -21.49
CA THR A 75 11.95 4.23 -22.57
C THR A 75 13.42 4.22 -22.26
#